data_AF-A0A2T2N5J6-F1
#
_entry.id   AF-A0A2T2N5J6-F1
#
_cell.length_a   1.000
_cell.length_b   1.000
_cell.length_c   1.000
_cell.angle_alpha   90.00
_cell.angle_beta   90.00
_cell.angle_gamma   90.00
#
_symmetry.space_group_name_H-M   'P 1'
#
loop_
_entity.id
_entity.type
_entity.pdbx_description
1 polymer ?
#
loop_
_entity_poly.entity_id
_entity_poly.type
_entity_poly.pdbx_seq_one_letter_code
_entity_poly.pdbx_strand_id
1 'polypeptide(L)'
;MHWLATVAKRLHVNPRDSSLDDSPVRFLGSFNLPPQIKSRMRQLHWNCCLLYLAQFLGLLTEDEVEIMEQQPGFAIMPRDEALTRVICAAKHSRMEELGLRDSALARWVNVAYGLRSMAVDYEPSGKVHSINIFHAVPLKQVVASREEWISEHLCQWRYFSRTEPRFYAVGGAYYTMLGPEHVAEFAGKLKAVMKLRGV
;
A
#
# COMPACT_ATOMS: atom_id res chain seq x y z
N MET A 1 0.75 -8.16 -9.09
CA MET A 1 1.26 -7.99 -7.71
C MET A 1 1.68 -6.55 -7.50
N HIS A 2 0.88 -5.76 -6.80
CA HIS A 2 1.17 -4.34 -6.49
C HIS A 2 1.38 -4.22 -4.98
N TRP A 3 2.62 -4.42 -4.53
CA TRP A 3 3.02 -4.14 -3.15
C TRP A 3 3.62 -2.73 -3.12
N LEU A 4 3.07 -1.86 -2.26
CA LEU A 4 3.65 -0.57 -1.83
C LEU A 4 4.41 0.18 -2.94
N ALA A 5 3.67 0.79 -3.88
CA ALA A 5 4.24 1.83 -4.73
C ALA A 5 4.39 3.12 -3.91
N THR A 6 5.31 3.10 -2.95
CA THR A 6 6.03 4.32 -2.56
C THR A 6 7.49 4.03 -2.80
N VAL A 7 7.97 4.39 -4.00
CA VAL A 7 9.40 4.60 -4.21
C VAL A 7 9.74 5.92 -3.49
N ALA A 8 9.80 5.88 -2.17
CA ALA A 8 10.51 6.89 -1.40
C ALA A 8 11.97 6.46 -1.43
N LYS A 9 12.67 6.79 -2.53
CA LYS A 9 14.13 6.76 -2.53
C LYS A 9 14.54 7.69 -1.39
N ARG A 10 15.33 7.20 -0.42
CA ARG A 10 16.09 8.09 0.47
C ARG A 10 16.78 9.09 -0.44
N LEU A 11 16.45 10.38 -0.31
CA LEU A 11 17.26 11.46 -0.84
C LEU A 11 18.54 11.54 0.01
N HIS A 12 19.33 10.47 0.02
CA HIS A 12 20.72 10.55 0.43
C HIS A 12 21.48 10.96 -0.81
N VAL A 13 21.65 12.28 -0.94
CA VAL A 13 22.61 12.88 -1.85
C VAL A 13 23.97 12.32 -1.46
N ASN A 14 24.56 11.52 -2.36
CA ASN A 14 25.94 11.10 -2.24
C ASN A 14 26.80 12.33 -2.61
N PRO A 15 27.63 12.89 -1.72
CA PRO A 15 28.29 14.18 -1.92
C PRO A 15 29.36 14.20 -3.04
N ARG A 16 29.42 13.17 -3.90
CA ARG A 16 30.40 13.02 -4.98
C ARG A 16 29.81 13.14 -6.39
N ASP A 17 28.52 13.44 -6.53
CA ASP A 17 27.86 13.48 -7.85
C ASP A 17 27.09 14.81 -8.04
N SER A 18 27.86 15.91 -8.10
CA SER A 18 27.36 17.29 -8.09
C SER A 18 26.79 17.79 -9.43
N SER A 19 26.52 16.91 -10.39
CA SER A 19 26.02 17.30 -11.74
C SER A 19 24.61 16.83 -12.06
N LEU A 20 23.90 16.16 -11.15
CA LEU A 20 22.51 15.71 -11.34
C LEU A 20 21.48 16.40 -10.43
N ASP A 21 21.91 17.31 -9.55
CA ASP A 21 21.22 17.51 -8.26
C ASP A 21 20.35 18.77 -8.13
N ASP A 22 20.01 19.46 -9.22
CA ASP A 22 19.25 20.73 -9.14
C ASP A 22 18.00 20.79 -10.04
N SER A 23 17.65 19.71 -10.75
CA SER A 23 16.39 19.70 -11.50
C SER A 23 15.21 19.52 -10.53
N PRO A 24 14.29 20.50 -10.41
CA PRO A 24 13.19 20.39 -9.47
C PRO A 24 12.28 19.24 -9.87
N VAL A 25 11.85 18.44 -8.88
CA VAL A 25 10.83 17.41 -9.08
C VAL A 25 9.53 18.06 -9.56
N ARG A 26 9.23 17.89 -10.85
CA ARG A 26 8.05 18.51 -11.49
C ARG A 26 6.74 17.83 -11.11
N PHE A 27 6.77 16.54 -10.82
CA PHE A 27 5.62 15.76 -10.42
C PHE A 27 5.95 14.83 -9.26
N LEU A 28 5.13 14.88 -8.21
CA LEU A 28 5.06 13.86 -7.17
C LEU A 28 3.60 13.44 -6.98
N GLY A 29 3.38 12.13 -6.95
CA GLY A 29 2.08 11.50 -6.74
C GLY A 29 2.12 10.55 -5.55
N SER A 30 1.15 10.65 -4.64
CA SER A 30 0.87 9.61 -3.64
C SER A 30 -0.37 8.82 -4.06
N PHE A 31 -0.29 7.50 -3.98
CA PHE A 31 -1.36 6.58 -4.36
C PHE A 31 -1.99 6.00 -3.11
N ASN A 32 -3.06 6.67 -2.66
CA ASN A 32 -3.90 6.28 -1.54
C ASN A 32 -3.12 5.95 -0.25
N LEU A 33 -2.02 6.67 0.00
CA LEU A 33 -1.16 6.49 1.18
C LEU A 33 -0.95 7.81 1.92
N PRO A 34 -1.08 7.83 3.25
CA PRO A 34 -0.77 9.00 4.06
C PRO A 34 0.76 9.09 4.27
N PRO A 35 1.29 10.26 4.65
CA PRO A 35 2.72 10.39 4.93
C PRO A 35 3.11 9.66 6.22
N GLN A 36 2.22 9.51 7.19
CA GLN A 36 2.51 8.84 8.46
C GLN A 36 1.97 7.40 8.44
N ILE A 37 2.84 6.43 8.16
CA ILE A 37 2.48 5.00 8.11
C ILE A 37 3.08 4.18 9.26
N LYS A 38 3.97 4.77 10.05
CA LYS A 38 4.81 4.10 11.05
C LYS A 38 4.01 3.26 12.06
N SER A 39 2.96 3.83 12.65
CA SER A 39 2.12 3.13 13.63
C SER A 39 1.48 1.87 13.03
N ARG A 40 0.87 2.00 11.85
CA ARG A 40 0.29 0.88 11.12
C ARG A 40 1.33 -0.15 10.74
N MET A 41 2.50 0.27 10.26
CA MET A 41 3.58 -0.65 9.97
C MET A 41 3.90 -1.47 11.20
N ARG A 42 4.13 -0.87 12.39
CA ARG A 42 4.45 -1.59 13.63
C ARG A 42 3.40 -2.62 14.08
N GLN A 43 2.13 -2.43 13.73
CA GLN A 43 1.04 -3.37 14.05
C GLN A 43 0.99 -4.60 13.14
N LEU A 44 1.50 -4.51 11.90
CA LEU A 44 1.44 -5.62 10.94
C LEU A 44 2.44 -6.73 11.28
N HIS A 45 1.99 -7.79 11.93
CA HIS A 45 2.76 -9.01 12.13
C HIS A 45 2.67 -9.95 10.90
N TRP A 46 3.48 -11.01 10.90
CA TRP A 46 3.57 -11.94 9.77
C TRP A 46 2.21 -12.56 9.42
N ASN A 47 1.43 -12.99 10.43
CA ASN A 47 0.13 -13.61 10.22
C ASN A 47 -0.90 -12.62 9.62
N CYS A 48 -0.87 -11.31 9.96
CA CYS A 48 -1.66 -10.30 9.24
C CYS A 48 -1.24 -10.17 7.78
N CYS A 49 0.07 -10.17 7.50
CA CYS A 49 0.56 -10.14 6.12
C CYS A 49 0.09 -11.35 5.31
N LEU A 50 0.01 -12.53 5.93
CA LEU A 50 -0.55 -13.74 5.32
C LEU A 50 -2.03 -13.54 4.94
N LEU A 51 -2.85 -13.06 5.87
CA LEU A 51 -4.29 -12.83 5.62
C LEU A 51 -4.52 -11.80 4.51
N TYR A 52 -3.86 -10.64 4.59
CA TYR A 52 -4.07 -9.59 3.58
C TYR A 52 -3.51 -9.99 2.21
N LEU A 53 -2.38 -10.71 2.15
CA LEU A 53 -1.90 -11.28 0.88
C LEU A 53 -2.92 -12.26 0.31
N ALA A 54 -3.48 -13.16 1.13
CA ALA A 54 -4.50 -14.11 0.69
C ALA A 54 -5.75 -13.39 0.17
N GLN A 55 -6.21 -12.34 0.86
CA GLN A 55 -7.30 -11.49 0.41
C GLN A 55 -7.03 -10.85 -0.95
N PHE A 56 -5.88 -10.18 -1.10
CA PHE A 56 -5.55 -9.42 -2.31
C PHE A 56 -5.31 -10.31 -3.54
N LEU A 57 -4.94 -11.57 -3.32
CA LEU A 57 -4.85 -12.58 -4.38
C LEU A 57 -6.20 -13.22 -4.73
N GLY A 58 -7.25 -12.91 -3.97
CA GLY A 58 -8.58 -13.51 -4.11
C GLY A 58 -8.66 -14.94 -3.57
N LEU A 59 -7.71 -15.35 -2.71
CA LEU A 59 -7.72 -16.67 -2.06
C LEU A 59 -8.74 -16.71 -0.93
N LEU A 60 -8.89 -15.60 -0.21
CA LEU A 60 -9.90 -15.38 0.81
C LEU A 60 -10.73 -14.13 0.47
N THR A 61 -11.96 -14.10 0.96
CA THR A 61 -12.84 -12.93 0.98
C THR A 61 -12.46 -11.98 2.12
N GLU A 62 -13.02 -10.76 2.10
CA GLU A 62 -12.85 -9.80 3.20
C GLU A 62 -13.42 -10.33 4.52
N ASP A 63 -14.60 -10.96 4.47
CA ASP A 63 -15.28 -11.51 5.66
C ASP A 63 -14.49 -12.69 6.27
N GLU A 64 -13.93 -13.59 5.45
CA GLU A 64 -13.09 -14.69 5.94
C GLU A 64 -11.83 -14.17 6.63
N VAL A 65 -11.22 -13.12 6.08
CA VAL A 65 -10.05 -12.47 6.68
C VAL A 65 -10.41 -11.82 8.02
N GLU A 66 -11.54 -11.11 8.09
CA GLU A 66 -12.01 -10.49 9.33
C GLU A 66 -12.28 -11.54 10.42
N ILE A 67 -12.98 -12.62 10.06
CA ILE A 67 -13.26 -13.73 10.98
C ILE A 67 -11.96 -14.36 11.49
N MET A 68 -10.98 -14.62 10.62
CA MET A 68 -9.69 -15.20 11.02
C MET A 68 -8.84 -14.25 11.85
N GLU A 69 -8.80 -12.96 11.50
CA GLU A 69 -8.03 -11.95 12.23
C GLU A 69 -8.55 -11.77 13.66
N GLN A 70 -9.87 -11.88 13.87
CA GLN A 70 -10.51 -11.79 15.19
C GLN A 70 -10.40 -13.07 16.03
N GLN A 71 -9.92 -14.19 15.47
CA GLN A 71 -9.79 -15.43 16.24
C GLN A 71 -8.73 -15.30 17.33
N PRO A 72 -9.07 -15.64 18.59
CA PRO A 72 -8.12 -15.62 19.69
C PRO A 72 -6.87 -16.45 19.36
N GLY A 73 -5.70 -15.84 19.51
CA GLY A 73 -4.41 -16.50 19.29
C GLY A 73 -3.92 -16.52 17.84
N PHE A 74 -4.74 -16.15 16.83
CA PHE A 74 -4.28 -16.17 15.43
C PHE A 74 -3.06 -15.26 15.22
N ALA A 75 -3.00 -14.10 15.89
CA ALA A 75 -1.89 -13.16 15.80
C ALA A 75 -0.53 -13.74 16.23
N ILE A 76 -0.53 -14.66 17.20
CA ILE A 76 0.67 -15.26 17.80
C ILE A 76 0.86 -16.73 17.42
N MET A 77 -0.06 -17.29 16.63
CA MET A 77 -0.03 -18.66 16.15
C MET A 77 1.29 -18.94 15.40
N PRO A 78 1.90 -20.13 15.59
CA PRO A 78 3.03 -20.58 14.80
C PRO A 78 2.78 -20.39 13.29
N ARG A 79 3.79 -19.93 12.55
CA ARG A 79 3.61 -19.51 11.14
C ARG A 79 3.17 -20.65 10.23
N ASP A 80 3.64 -21.86 10.50
CA ASP A 80 3.24 -23.09 9.83
C ASP A 80 1.77 -23.42 10.08
N GLU A 81 1.31 -23.34 11.33
CA GLU A 81 -0.09 -23.55 11.68
C GLU A 81 -1.01 -22.49 11.05
N ALA A 82 -0.62 -21.22 11.11
CA ALA A 82 -1.35 -20.11 10.48
C ALA A 82 -1.42 -20.29 8.95
N LEU A 83 -0.31 -20.70 8.32
CA LEU A 83 -0.25 -20.99 6.90
C LEU A 83 -1.19 -22.13 6.52
N THR A 84 -1.13 -23.26 7.23
CA THR A 84 -2.04 -24.39 7.01
C THR A 84 -3.49 -23.95 7.11
N ARG A 85 -3.85 -23.17 8.12
CA ARG A 85 -5.21 -22.68 8.30
C ARG A 85 -5.69 -21.82 7.13
N VAL A 86 -4.85 -20.91 6.66
CA VAL A 86 -5.18 -20.04 5.51
C VAL A 86 -5.27 -20.84 4.22
N ILE A 87 -4.40 -21.82 4.00
CA ILE A 87 -4.45 -22.69 2.81
C ILE A 87 -5.71 -23.57 2.82
N CYS A 88 -6.09 -24.13 3.96
CA CYS A 88 -7.31 -24.94 4.08
C CYS A 88 -8.59 -24.15 3.76
N ALA A 89 -8.60 -22.84 4.00
CA ALA A 89 -9.72 -21.97 3.66
C ALA A 89 -9.60 -21.33 2.27
N ALA A 90 -8.45 -21.44 1.61
CA ALA A 90 -8.19 -20.74 0.36
C ALA A 90 -8.99 -21.34 -0.80
N LYS A 91 -9.36 -20.47 -1.76
CA LYS A 91 -9.88 -20.90 -3.06
C LYS A 91 -8.80 -21.62 -3.86
N HIS A 92 -8.78 -22.95 -3.79
CA HIS A 92 -7.76 -23.78 -4.46
C HIS A 92 -7.68 -23.58 -5.97
N SER A 93 -8.81 -23.37 -6.66
CA SER A 93 -8.81 -23.05 -8.10
C SER A 93 -8.03 -21.77 -8.42
N ARG A 94 -8.11 -20.76 -7.55
CA ARG A 94 -7.35 -19.52 -7.66
C ARG A 94 -5.86 -19.75 -7.33
N MET A 95 -5.54 -20.62 -6.38
CA MET A 95 -4.15 -21.00 -6.10
C MET A 95 -3.52 -21.68 -7.32
N GLU A 96 -4.24 -22.59 -7.97
CA GLU A 96 -3.79 -23.27 -9.19
C GLU A 96 -3.57 -22.27 -10.34
N GLU A 97 -4.53 -21.38 -10.58
CA GLU A 97 -4.41 -20.32 -11.61
C GLU A 97 -3.17 -19.44 -11.38
N LEU A 98 -2.85 -19.13 -10.12
CA LEU A 98 -1.70 -18.33 -9.73
C LEU A 98 -0.39 -19.13 -9.66
N GLY A 99 -0.42 -20.45 -9.86
CA GLY A 99 0.73 -21.33 -9.66
C GLY A 99 1.27 -21.32 -8.22
N LEU A 100 0.41 -21.02 -7.24
CA LEU A 100 0.77 -20.94 -5.83
C LEU A 100 0.64 -22.31 -5.17
N ARG A 101 1.79 -22.92 -4.87
CA ARG A 101 1.89 -24.02 -3.90
C ARG A 101 2.07 -23.45 -2.50
N ASP A 102 1.84 -24.27 -1.47
CA ASP A 102 1.92 -23.89 -0.05
C ASP A 102 3.21 -23.16 0.30
N SER A 103 4.35 -23.73 -0.11
CA SER A 103 5.67 -23.11 0.11
C SER A 103 5.86 -21.81 -0.64
N ALA A 104 5.19 -21.63 -1.79
CA ALA A 104 5.24 -20.39 -2.55
C ALA A 104 4.49 -19.27 -1.85
N LEU A 105 3.31 -19.55 -1.28
CA LEU A 105 2.56 -18.58 -0.50
C LEU A 105 3.40 -18.06 0.67
N ALA A 106 3.99 -18.95 1.47
CA ALA A 106 4.87 -18.56 2.58
C ALA A 106 6.04 -17.67 2.14
N ARG A 107 6.66 -17.96 0.99
CA ARG A 107 7.73 -17.11 0.42
C ARG A 107 7.21 -15.72 0.07
N TRP A 108 6.04 -15.61 -0.54
CA TRP A 108 5.43 -14.30 -0.83
C TRP A 108 5.06 -13.53 0.44
N VAL A 109 4.59 -14.21 1.50
CA VAL A 109 4.37 -13.57 2.80
C VAL A 109 5.68 -13.04 3.38
N ASN A 110 6.78 -13.80 3.29
CA ASN A 110 8.08 -13.33 3.74
C ASN A 110 8.53 -12.06 3.00
N VAL A 111 8.29 -11.98 1.69
CA VAL A 111 8.57 -10.76 0.91
C VAL A 111 7.71 -9.59 1.40
N ALA A 112 6.38 -9.79 1.53
CA ALA A 112 5.47 -8.75 1.99
C ALA A 112 5.83 -8.27 3.41
N TYR A 113 6.09 -9.20 4.32
CA TYR A 113 6.50 -8.91 5.69
C TYR A 113 7.86 -8.21 5.76
N GLY A 114 8.81 -8.60 4.90
CA GLY A 114 10.11 -7.95 4.76
C GLY A 114 9.97 -6.49 4.31
N LEU A 115 9.19 -6.23 3.26
CA LEU A 115 8.92 -4.87 2.75
C LEU A 115 8.27 -3.99 3.82
N ARG A 116 7.26 -4.52 4.52
CA ARG A 116 6.66 -3.83 5.67
C ARG A 116 7.69 -3.55 6.77
N SER A 117 8.58 -4.51 7.04
CA SER A 117 9.58 -4.38 8.12
C SER A 117 10.60 -3.28 7.83
N MET A 118 10.86 -2.96 6.56
CA MET A 118 11.68 -1.81 6.19
C MET A 118 11.01 -0.45 6.50
N ALA A 119 9.69 -0.43 6.68
CA ALA A 119 8.91 0.78 6.92
C ALA A 119 8.53 1.00 8.40
N VAL A 120 8.95 0.14 9.33
CA VAL A 120 8.58 0.22 10.76
C VAL A 120 9.10 1.45 11.48
N ASP A 121 10.21 2.01 10.97
CA ASP A 121 10.83 3.24 11.46
C ASP A 121 10.82 4.35 10.40
N TYR A 122 9.96 4.22 9.39
CA TYR A 122 9.76 5.27 8.41
C TYR A 122 9.23 6.54 9.10
N GLU A 123 9.98 7.62 8.94
CA GLU A 123 9.63 8.95 9.41
C GLU A 123 9.83 9.92 8.23
N PRO A 124 8.76 10.44 7.62
CA PRO A 124 8.89 11.41 6.54
C PRO A 124 9.55 12.70 7.06
N SER A 125 10.37 13.34 6.24
CA SER A 125 11.02 14.61 6.59
C SER A 125 11.22 15.48 5.34
N GLY A 126 11.48 16.77 5.56
CA GLY A 126 11.64 17.75 4.48
C GLY A 126 10.30 18.19 3.86
N LYS A 127 10.39 19.00 2.80
CA LYS A 127 9.23 19.49 2.05
C LYS A 127 9.48 19.46 0.56
N VAL A 128 8.51 18.96 -0.19
CA VAL A 128 8.47 19.06 -1.65
C VAL A 128 7.74 20.33 -2.08
N HIS A 129 7.95 20.78 -3.32
CA HIS A 129 7.24 21.96 -3.81
C HIS A 129 5.72 21.74 -3.83
N SER A 130 5.26 20.62 -4.38
CA SER A 130 3.84 20.27 -4.44
C SER A 130 3.64 18.76 -4.55
N ILE A 131 2.46 18.27 -4.17
CA ILE A 131 2.08 16.85 -4.26
C ILE A 131 0.65 16.69 -4.78
N ASN A 132 0.43 15.59 -5.51
CA ASN A 132 -0.88 15.16 -5.99
C ASN A 132 -1.24 13.84 -5.32
N ILE A 133 -2.44 13.73 -4.75
CA ILE A 133 -2.87 12.57 -3.97
C ILE A 133 -4.03 11.92 -4.71
N PHE A 134 -3.81 10.72 -5.21
CA PHE A 134 -4.84 9.89 -5.81
C PHE A 134 -5.46 9.05 -4.71
N HIS A 135 -6.73 9.27 -4.38
CA HIS A 135 -7.38 8.62 -3.25
C HIS A 135 -8.49 7.70 -3.72
N ALA A 136 -8.58 6.52 -3.09
CA ALA A 136 -9.54 5.45 -3.37
C ALA A 136 -10.31 5.11 -2.08
N VAL A 137 -11.17 4.10 -2.10
CA VAL A 137 -11.76 3.57 -0.87
C VAL A 137 -10.64 2.98 0.01
N PRO A 138 -10.53 3.38 1.29
CA PRO A 138 -9.53 2.84 2.20
C PRO A 138 -9.84 1.38 2.58
N LEU A 139 -8.90 0.72 3.25
CA LEU A 139 -9.19 -0.55 3.92
C LEU A 139 -10.10 -0.27 5.13
N LYS A 140 -11.17 -1.06 5.30
CA LYS A 140 -12.11 -0.91 6.43
C LYS A 140 -11.41 -1.04 7.79
N GLN A 141 -10.36 -1.86 7.85
CA GLN A 141 -9.53 -2.07 9.04
C GLN A 141 -8.63 -0.87 9.37
N VAL A 142 -8.60 0.16 8.52
CA VAL A 142 -7.80 1.39 8.73
C VAL A 142 -8.70 2.53 9.16
N VAL A 143 -9.81 2.75 8.46
CA VAL A 143 -10.70 3.90 8.67
C VAL A 143 -12.09 3.58 8.10
N ALA A 144 -13.13 4.14 8.70
CA ALA A 144 -14.51 3.78 8.40
C ALA A 144 -15.03 4.38 7.08
N SER A 145 -14.52 5.55 6.70
CA SER A 145 -15.02 6.29 5.53
C SER A 145 -13.91 6.88 4.66
N ARG A 146 -14.26 7.15 3.40
CA ARG A 146 -13.36 7.82 2.46
C ARG A 146 -13.14 9.28 2.85
N GLU A 147 -14.15 9.91 3.44
CA GLU A 147 -14.12 11.29 3.90
C GLU A 147 -13.11 11.45 5.02
N GLU A 148 -13.21 10.61 6.06
CA GLU A 148 -12.26 10.56 7.19
C GLU A 148 -10.84 10.22 6.71
N TRP A 149 -10.72 9.28 5.75
CA TRP A 149 -9.43 8.97 5.12
C TRP A 149 -8.75 10.21 4.52
N ILE A 150 -9.52 11.06 3.85
CA ILE A 150 -9.00 12.29 3.25
C ILE A 150 -8.72 13.34 4.33
N SER A 151 -9.71 13.62 5.19
CA SER A 151 -9.68 14.76 6.12
C SER A 151 -8.74 14.56 7.30
N GLU A 152 -8.41 13.32 7.67
CA GLU A 152 -7.59 13.03 8.86
C GLU A 152 -6.21 12.46 8.51
N HIS A 153 -6.13 11.64 7.46
CA HIS A 153 -4.89 10.93 7.12
C HIS A 153 -4.18 11.51 5.91
N LEU A 154 -4.84 11.55 4.75
CA LEU A 154 -4.20 12.01 3.52
C LEU A 154 -3.92 13.52 3.53
N CYS A 155 -4.73 14.32 4.24
CA CYS A 155 -4.49 15.76 4.42
C CYS A 155 -3.14 16.06 5.09
N GLN A 156 -2.54 15.11 5.81
CA GLN A 156 -1.28 15.32 6.53
C GLN A 156 -0.10 15.56 5.58
N TRP A 157 -0.25 15.24 4.28
CA TRP A 157 0.71 15.63 3.25
C TRP A 157 0.94 17.15 3.20
N ARG A 158 0.02 17.97 3.72
CA ARG A 158 0.20 19.44 3.87
C ARG A 158 1.44 19.81 4.67
N TYR A 159 1.86 18.98 5.62
CA TYR A 159 3.06 19.23 6.42
C TYR A 159 4.37 19.00 5.64
N PHE A 160 4.30 18.24 4.54
CA PHE A 160 5.44 17.85 3.70
C PHE A 160 5.42 18.51 2.31
N SER A 161 4.48 19.44 2.08
CA SER A 161 4.33 20.15 0.81
C SER A 161 4.42 21.66 1.06
N ARG A 162 5.02 22.42 0.12
CA ARG A 162 5.08 23.89 0.18
C ARG A 162 3.77 24.52 -0.31
N THR A 163 3.06 23.86 -1.21
CA THR A 163 1.70 24.24 -1.65
C THR A 163 0.65 23.30 -1.08
N GLU A 164 -0.62 23.71 -1.11
CA GLU A 164 -1.74 22.84 -0.75
C GLU A 164 -1.72 21.53 -1.58
N PRO A 165 -1.82 20.35 -0.96
CA PRO A 165 -1.95 19.09 -1.68
C PRO A 165 -3.20 19.07 -2.56
N ARG A 166 -3.09 18.51 -3.77
CA ARG A 166 -4.23 18.36 -4.68
C ARG A 166 -4.76 16.93 -4.64
N PHE A 167 -6.06 16.77 -4.45
CA PHE A 167 -6.71 15.47 -4.30
C PHE A 167 -7.45 15.08 -5.58
N TYR A 168 -7.29 13.82 -5.97
CA TYR A 168 -7.89 13.24 -7.17
C TYR A 168 -8.57 11.92 -6.82
N ALA A 169 -9.90 11.91 -6.84
CA ALA A 169 -10.66 10.69 -6.61
C ALA A 169 -10.41 9.68 -7.73
N VAL A 170 -10.08 8.44 -7.40
CA VAL A 170 -10.00 7.31 -8.34
C VAL A 170 -11.01 6.22 -7.94
N GLY A 171 -11.31 5.32 -8.87
CA GLY A 171 -12.14 4.14 -8.63
C GLY A 171 -11.42 3.08 -7.79
N GLY A 172 -12.21 2.11 -7.31
CA GLY A 172 -11.73 0.98 -6.52
C GLY A 172 -11.37 1.32 -5.07
N ALA A 173 -10.71 0.36 -4.44
CA ALA A 173 -10.15 0.44 -3.10
C ALA A 173 -8.61 0.47 -3.16
N TYR A 174 -7.97 0.62 -1.99
CA TYR A 174 -6.51 0.64 -1.85
C TYR A 174 -5.77 -0.42 -2.69
N TYR A 175 -6.28 -1.65 -2.71
CA TYR A 175 -5.67 -2.78 -3.43
C TYR A 175 -6.27 -3.05 -4.82
N THR A 176 -7.36 -2.37 -5.22
CA THR A 176 -8.02 -2.57 -6.53
C THR A 176 -7.98 -1.35 -7.45
N MET A 177 -7.53 -0.18 -6.99
CA MET A 177 -7.44 1.04 -7.81
C MET A 177 -6.54 0.92 -9.05
N LEU A 178 -5.66 -0.09 -9.08
CA LEU A 178 -4.81 -0.45 -10.22
C LEU A 178 -5.17 -1.81 -10.82
N GLY A 179 -6.32 -2.37 -10.43
CA GLY A 179 -6.90 -3.59 -10.97
C GLY A 179 -7.48 -3.38 -12.37
N PRO A 180 -7.79 -4.47 -13.10
CA PRO A 180 -8.23 -4.40 -14.49
C PRO A 180 -9.49 -3.53 -14.70
N GLU A 181 -10.36 -3.43 -13.70
CA GLU A 181 -11.58 -2.62 -13.74
C GLU A 181 -11.31 -1.10 -13.65
N HIS A 182 -10.17 -0.70 -13.08
CA HIS A 182 -9.90 0.71 -12.74
C HIS A 182 -8.61 1.27 -13.38
N VAL A 183 -7.70 0.41 -13.82
CA VAL A 183 -6.36 0.81 -14.28
C VAL A 183 -6.39 1.75 -15.48
N ALA A 184 -7.33 1.57 -16.41
CA ALA A 184 -7.44 2.44 -17.59
C ALA A 184 -7.85 3.87 -17.20
N GLU A 185 -8.86 4.01 -16.34
CA GLU A 185 -9.29 5.32 -15.83
C GLU A 185 -8.21 5.97 -14.97
N PHE A 186 -7.59 5.18 -14.08
CA PHE A 186 -6.47 5.64 -13.25
C PHE A 186 -5.34 6.19 -14.12
N ALA A 187 -4.91 5.44 -15.15
CA ALA A 187 -3.86 5.86 -16.06
C ALA A 187 -4.22 7.14 -16.82
N GLY A 188 -5.47 7.28 -17.26
CA GLY A 188 -5.97 8.50 -17.89
C GLY A 188 -5.88 9.71 -16.96
N LYS A 189 -6.31 9.54 -15.70
CA LYS A 189 -6.26 10.59 -14.67
C LYS A 189 -4.83 10.95 -14.31
N LEU A 190 -3.94 9.97 -14.15
CA LEU A 190 -2.51 10.19 -13.91
C LEU A 190 -1.88 11.02 -15.03
N LYS A 191 -2.11 10.64 -16.30
CA LYS A 191 -1.60 11.37 -17.47
C LYS A 191 -2.10 12.82 -17.51
N ALA A 192 -3.38 13.04 -17.22
CA ALA A 192 -3.95 14.39 -17.17
C ALA A 192 -3.28 15.24 -16.09
N VAL A 193 -3.06 14.69 -14.90
CA VAL A 193 -2.38 15.40 -13.80
C VAL A 193 -0.90 15.66 -14.12
N MET A 194 -0.19 14.71 -14.72
CA MET A 194 1.19 14.91 -15.16
C MET A 194 1.28 16.05 -16.18
N LYS A 195 0.38 16.09 -17.17
CA LYS A 195 0.30 17.16 -18.17
C LYS A 195 0.06 18.54 -17.51
N LEU A 196 -0.80 18.62 -16.49
CA LEU A 196 -1.02 19.85 -15.72
C LEU A 196 0.23 20.30 -14.94
N ARG A 197 1.17 19.38 -14.68
CA ARG A 197 2.47 19.66 -14.06
C ARG A 197 3.60 19.87 -15.08
N GLY A 198 3.30 19.84 -16.37
CA GLY A 198 4.28 20.03 -17.44
C GLY A 198 5.26 18.86 -17.61
N VAL A 199 4.78 17.64 -17.33
CA VAL A 199 5.49 16.36 -17.52
C VAL A 199 4.66 15.45 -18.43
#